data_AF-D9VYV1-F1
#
_entry.id   AF-D9VYV1-F1
#
_cell.length_a   1.000
_cell.length_b   1.000
_cell.length_c   1.000
_cell.angle_alpha   90.00
_cell.angle_beta   90.00
_cell.angle_gamma   90.00
#
_symmetry.space_group_name_H-M   'P 1'
#
loop_
_entity.id
_entity.type
_entity.pdbx_description
1 polymer ?
#
loop_
_entity_poly.entity_id
_entity_poly.type
_entity_poly.pdbx_seq_one_letter_code
_entity_poly.pdbx_strand_id
1 'polypeptide(L)'
;MRSYIGNHQIVNPAEFEELALGFDELPPGLDRDLFRGPLAPETAQERAAREAVAREVIAELAVLGEGGDEIAAWDALYADALTRTVPFLRGAARDADRSTRAGEAA
;
A
#
# COMPACT_ATOMS: atom_id res chain seq x y z
N MET A 1 -2.04 31.42 27.27
CA MET A 1 -0.88 30.54 27.57
C MET A 1 -0.16 30.29 26.27
N ARG A 2 1.18 30.33 26.25
CA ARG A 2 1.96 30.00 25.03
C ARG A 2 2.49 28.58 25.17
N SER A 3 2.37 27.79 24.11
CA SER A 3 2.81 26.39 24.09
C SER A 3 4.00 26.25 23.14
N TYR A 4 4.94 25.37 23.50
CA TYR A 4 6.19 25.15 22.78
C TYR A 4 6.49 23.66 22.66
N ILE A 5 7.07 23.26 21.53
CA ILE A 5 7.71 21.96 21.32
C ILE A 5 9.17 22.25 20.93
N GLY A 6 10.12 21.79 21.74
CA GLY A 6 11.52 22.20 21.61
C GLY A 6 11.66 23.73 21.72
N ASN A 7 12.25 24.36 20.70
CA ASN A 7 12.42 25.81 20.62
C ASN A 7 11.35 26.51 19.75
N HIS A 8 10.34 25.77 19.28
CA HIS A 8 9.32 26.28 18.36
C HIS A 8 8.02 26.62 19.10
N GLN A 9 7.46 27.81 18.83
CA GLN A 9 6.18 28.22 19.41
C GLN A 9 5.02 27.74 18.53
N ILE A 10 4.06 27.06 19.14
CA ILE A 10 2.84 26.63 18.46
C ILE A 10 1.94 27.86 18.24
N VAL A 11 1.60 28.13 16.99
CA VAL A 11 0.71 29.20 16.54
C VAL A 11 -0.70 28.69 16.23
N ASN A 12 -0.88 27.40 15.93
CA ASN A 12 -2.21 26.80 15.73
C ASN A 12 -2.28 25.30 16.13
N PRO A 13 -3.48 24.72 16.31
CA PRO A 13 -3.63 23.32 16.72
C PRO A 13 -3.11 22.28 15.72
N ALA A 14 -3.17 22.53 14.41
CA ALA A 14 -2.68 21.59 13.40
C ALA A 14 -1.15 21.46 13.45
N GLU A 15 -0.46 22.59 13.62
CA GLU A 15 0.99 22.62 13.82
C GLU A 15 1.42 21.89 15.10
N PHE A 16 0.59 21.90 16.15
CA PHE A 16 0.86 21.08 17.33
C PHE A 16 0.85 19.59 17.01
N GLU A 17 -0.15 19.12 16.25
CA GLU A 17 -0.25 17.71 15.84
C GLU A 17 0.94 17.32 14.95
N GLU A 18 1.28 18.14 13.96
CA GLU A 18 2.45 17.92 13.08
C GLU A 18 3.77 17.83 13.86
N LEU A 19 4.00 18.75 14.81
CA LEU A 19 5.24 18.78 15.59
C LEU A 19 5.29 17.70 16.68
N ALA A 20 4.14 17.28 17.22
CA ALA A 20 4.07 16.28 18.28
C ALA A 20 4.04 14.84 17.76
N LEU A 21 3.41 14.62 16.60
CA LEU A 21 3.18 13.29 16.02
C LEU A 21 4.06 13.01 14.79
N GLY A 22 4.68 14.04 14.21
CA GLY A 22 5.33 13.97 12.91
C GLY A 22 4.33 14.19 11.77
N PHE A 23 4.83 14.42 10.56
CA PHE A 23 3.99 14.42 9.36
C PHE A 23 3.46 13.01 9.10
N ASP A 24 2.22 12.90 8.61
CA ASP A 24 1.69 11.67 7.99
C ASP A 24 2.41 11.32 6.66
N GLU A 25 3.39 12.14 6.26
CA GLU A 25 4.31 11.84 5.18
C GLU A 25 5.11 10.58 5.54
N LEU A 26 4.59 9.44 5.09
CA LEU A 26 5.32 8.20 5.06
C LEU A 26 6.69 8.45 4.41
N PRO A 27 7.76 7.83 4.90
CA PRO A 27 9.06 7.90 4.25
C PRO A 27 8.91 7.62 2.75
N PRO A 28 9.66 8.30 1.87
CA PRO A 28 9.65 8.00 0.44
C PRO A 28 9.92 6.50 0.27
N GLY A 29 8.91 5.78 -0.21
CA GLY A 29 8.89 4.34 -0.22
C GLY A 29 7.76 3.82 -1.10
N LEU A 30 7.81 2.52 -1.41
CA LEU A 30 6.84 1.87 -2.27
C LEU A 30 5.41 2.03 -1.75
N ASP A 31 4.52 2.53 -2.62
CA ASP A 31 3.08 2.51 -2.38
C ASP A 31 2.61 1.04 -2.30
N ARG A 32 2.38 0.57 -1.08
CA ARG A 32 1.98 -0.82 -0.84
C ARG A 32 0.60 -1.12 -1.42
N ASP A 33 -0.30 -0.14 -1.47
CA ASP A 33 -1.68 -0.33 -1.93
C ASP A 33 -1.74 -0.48 -3.45
N LEU A 34 -0.78 0.11 -4.18
CA LEU A 34 -0.58 -0.16 -5.60
C LEU A 34 -0.38 -1.68 -5.85
N PHE A 35 0.49 -2.33 -5.06
CA PHE A 35 0.85 -3.73 -5.26
C PHE A 35 -0.12 -4.73 -4.63
N ARG A 36 -0.47 -4.56 -3.35
CA ARG A 36 -1.37 -5.49 -2.62
C ARG A 36 -2.86 -5.26 -2.92
N GLY A 37 -3.18 -4.10 -3.50
CA GLY A 37 -4.54 -3.60 -3.63
C GLY A 37 -5.01 -2.87 -2.35
N PRO A 38 -5.99 -1.96 -2.49
CA PRO A 38 -6.53 -1.23 -1.35
C PRO A 38 -7.26 -2.17 -0.39
N LEU A 39 -7.33 -1.79 0.89
CA LEU A 39 -8.16 -2.48 1.89
C LEU A 39 -9.66 -2.26 1.64
N ALA A 40 -10.01 -1.21 0.90
CA ALA A 40 -11.36 -0.93 0.45
C ALA A 40 -11.76 -1.79 -0.77
N PRO A 41 -13.07 -1.99 -1.02
CA PRO A 41 -13.54 -2.60 -2.26
C PRO A 41 -13.04 -1.82 -3.49
N GLU A 42 -12.56 -2.56 -4.49
CA GLU A 42 -12.21 -2.03 -5.81
C GLU A 42 -13.06 -2.77 -6.86
N THR A 43 -13.49 -2.05 -7.89
CA THR A 43 -14.14 -2.63 -9.07
C THR A 43 -13.15 -3.48 -9.86
N ALA A 44 -13.65 -4.35 -10.74
CA ALA A 44 -12.79 -5.15 -11.61
C ALA A 44 -11.93 -4.27 -12.56
N GLN A 45 -12.45 -3.13 -12.99
CA GLN A 45 -11.73 -2.19 -13.85
C GLN A 45 -10.62 -1.46 -13.10
N GLU A 46 -10.90 -0.96 -11.90
CA GLU A 46 -9.88 -0.34 -11.03
C GLU A 46 -8.77 -1.32 -10.69
N ARG A 47 -9.14 -2.58 -10.39
CA ARG A 47 -8.17 -3.65 -10.19
C ARG A 47 -7.26 -3.85 -11.40
N ALA A 48 -7.83 -3.96 -12.59
CA ALA A 48 -7.06 -4.20 -13.81
C ALA A 48 -6.12 -3.03 -14.12
N ALA A 49 -6.59 -1.79 -13.93
CA ALA A 49 -5.76 -0.60 -14.10
C ALA A 49 -4.60 -0.58 -13.09
N ARG A 50 -4.89 -0.84 -11.81
CA ARG A 50 -3.89 -0.93 -10.75
C ARG A 50 -2.85 -2.01 -11.04
N GLU A 51 -3.28 -3.21 -11.44
CA GLU A 51 -2.37 -4.31 -11.78
C GLU A 51 -1.50 -4.01 -13.00
N ALA A 52 -2.02 -3.27 -13.98
CA ALA A 52 -1.24 -2.83 -15.14
C ALA A 52 -0.12 -1.88 -14.70
N VAL A 53 -0.46 -0.84 -13.92
CA VAL A 53 0.52 0.12 -13.38
C VAL A 53 1.54 -0.58 -12.47
N ALA A 54 1.10 -1.49 -11.60
CA ALA A 54 2.00 -2.24 -10.73
C ALA A 54 3.05 -3.05 -11.53
N ARG A 55 2.66 -3.66 -12.65
CA ARG A 55 3.59 -4.39 -13.53
C ARG A 55 4.61 -3.47 -14.20
N GLU A 56 4.17 -2.29 -14.65
CA GLU A 56 5.06 -1.29 -15.25
C GLU A 56 6.10 -0.80 -14.24
N VAL A 57 5.67 -0.47 -13.02
CA VAL A 57 6.56 0.00 -11.95
C VAL A 57 7.58 -1.09 -11.55
N ILE A 58 7.16 -2.35 -11.44
CA ILE A 58 8.10 -3.45 -11.13
C ILE A 58 9.14 -3.60 -12.26
N ALA A 59 8.73 -3.49 -13.52
CA ALA A 59 9.65 -3.57 -14.65
C ALA A 59 10.65 -2.41 -14.66
N GLU A 60 10.20 -1.19 -14.35
CA GLU A 60 11.07 -0.02 -14.23
C GLU A 60 12.10 -0.18 -13.10
N LEU A 61 11.65 -0.62 -11.91
CA LEU A 61 12.54 -0.90 -10.78
C LEU A 61 13.57 -1.98 -11.11
N ALA A 62 13.18 -3.03 -11.84
CA ALA A 62 14.11 -4.07 -12.28
C ALA A 62 15.17 -3.51 -13.24
N VAL A 63 14.80 -2.65 -14.19
CA VAL A 63 15.74 -1.98 -15.10
C VAL A 63 16.72 -1.09 -14.33
N LEU A 64 16.25 -0.34 -13.33
CA LEU A 64 17.12 0.46 -12.45
C LEU A 64 18.09 -0.43 -11.67
N GLY A 65 17.60 -1.57 -11.18
CA GLY A 65 18.42 -2.59 -10.52
C GLY A 65 19.52 -3.15 -11.42
N GLU A 66 19.19 -3.49 -12.68
CA GLU A 66 20.17 -3.89 -13.68
C GLU A 66 21.20 -2.79 -13.98
N GLY A 67 20.79 -1.52 -13.85
CA GLY A 67 21.64 -0.34 -13.94
C GLY A 67 22.58 -0.11 -12.74
N GLY A 68 22.48 -0.94 -11.69
CA GLY A 68 23.34 -0.88 -10.49
C GLY A 68 22.68 -0.24 -9.27
N ASP A 69 21.39 0.09 -9.31
CA ASP A 69 20.65 0.53 -8.14
C ASP A 69 20.19 -0.65 -7.28
N GLU A 70 20.98 -1.01 -6.27
CA GLU A 70 20.68 -2.12 -5.38
C GLU A 70 19.35 -1.95 -4.64
N ILE A 71 18.96 -0.71 -4.30
CA ILE A 71 17.70 -0.45 -3.59
C ILE A 71 16.53 -0.73 -4.54
N ALA A 72 16.60 -0.25 -5.77
CA ALA A 72 15.59 -0.52 -6.78
C ALA A 72 15.43 -2.02 -7.07
N ALA A 73 16.53 -2.79 -7.06
CA ALA A 73 16.50 -4.24 -7.21
C ALA A 73 15.73 -4.92 -6.05
N TRP A 74 15.98 -4.51 -4.80
CA TRP A 74 15.24 -5.01 -3.63
C TRP A 74 13.77 -4.58 -3.66
N ASP A 75 13.51 -3.34 -4.06
CA ASP A 75 12.17 -2.79 -4.20
C ASP A 75 11.36 -3.56 -5.25
N ALA A 76 11.95 -3.91 -6.39
CA ALA A 76 11.30 -4.74 -7.42
C ALA A 76 10.87 -6.11 -6.85
N LEU A 77 11.76 -6.78 -6.12
CA LEU A 77 11.48 -8.07 -5.49
C LEU A 77 10.37 -7.96 -4.42
N TYR A 78 10.42 -6.90 -3.62
CA TYR A 78 9.42 -6.67 -2.57
C TYR A 78 8.05 -6.31 -3.17
N ALA A 79 8.02 -5.46 -4.19
CA ALA A 79 6.81 -5.09 -4.93
C ALA A 79 6.15 -6.33 -5.59
N ASP A 80 6.92 -7.18 -6.27
CA ASP A 80 6.43 -8.44 -6.84
C ASP A 80 5.84 -9.36 -5.75
N ALA A 81 6.51 -9.49 -4.60
CA ALA A 81 5.99 -10.27 -3.48
C ALA A 81 4.65 -9.72 -2.95
N LEU A 82 4.49 -8.39 -2.87
CA LEU A 82 3.24 -7.76 -2.45
C LEU A 82 2.07 -8.07 -3.39
N THR A 83 2.29 -8.18 -4.71
CA THR A 83 1.22 -8.52 -5.67
C THR A 83 0.61 -9.91 -5.45
N ARG A 84 1.32 -10.80 -4.74
CA ARG A 84 0.88 -12.16 -4.43
C ARG A 84 0.14 -12.24 -3.10
N THR A 85 0.13 -11.16 -2.32
CA THR A 85 -0.60 -11.10 -1.06
C THR A 85 -2.08 -10.85 -1.32
N VAL A 86 -2.95 -11.68 -0.73
CA VAL A 86 -4.39 -11.46 -0.72
C VAL A 86 -4.80 -10.94 0.65
N PRO A 87 -5.49 -9.78 0.75
CA PRO A 87 -6.04 -9.33 2.01
C PRO A 87 -6.92 -10.43 2.63
N PHE A 88 -6.69 -10.77 3.90
CA PHE A 88 -7.39 -11.85 4.62
C PHE A 88 -8.93 -11.77 4.51
N LEU A 89 -9.47 -10.55 4.46
CA LEU A 89 -10.91 -10.29 4.30
C LEU A 89 -11.47 -10.78 2.94
N ARG A 90 -10.66 -10.78 1.88
CA ARG A 90 -11.04 -11.35 0.57
C ARG A 90 -10.98 -12.87 0.55
N GLY A 91 -10.09 -13.49 1.33
CA GLY A 91 -10.03 -14.95 1.47
C GLY A 91 -11.32 -15.47 2.09
N ALA A 92 -11.70 -14.90 3.24
CA ALA A 92 -12.91 -15.28 3.97
C ALA A 92 -14.20 -15.10 3.14
N ALA A 93 -14.32 -14.02 2.36
CA ALA A 93 -15.50 -13.78 1.51
C ALA A 93 -15.61 -14.81 0.35
N ARG A 94 -14.48 -15.22 -0.24
CA ARG A 94 -14.46 -16.26 -1.29
C ARG A 94 -14.74 -17.65 -0.74
N ASP A 95 -14.24 -17.96 0.46
CA ASP A 95 -14.52 -19.23 1.12
C ASP A 95 -15.99 -19.34 1.55
N ALA A 96 -16.60 -18.23 1.98
CA ALA A 96 -18.03 -18.16 2.26
C ALA A 96 -18.87 -18.44 1.00
N ASP A 97 -18.58 -17.81 -0.15
CA ASP A 97 -19.26 -18.04 -1.43
C ASP A 97 -19.09 -19.49 -1.95
N ARG A 98 -17.95 -20.12 -1.66
CA ARG A 98 -17.72 -21.52 -2.02
C ARG A 98 -18.53 -22.47 -1.12
N SER A 99 -18.71 -22.13 0.16
CA SER A 99 -19.49 -22.94 1.10
C SER A 99 -20.99 -22.92 0.81
N THR A 100 -21.53 -21.79 0.35
CA THR A 100 -22.95 -21.67 -0.04
C THR A 100 -23.26 -22.47 -1.29
N ARG A 101 -22.37 -22.48 -2.29
CA ARG A 101 -22.52 -23.31 -3.50
C ARG A 101 -22.50 -24.82 -3.23
N ALA A 102 -21.79 -25.27 -2.20
CA ALA A 102 -21.75 -26.67 -1.81
C ALA A 102 -23.04 -27.12 -1.06
N GLY A 103 -23.80 -26.17 -0.50
CA GLY A 103 -25.04 -26.44 0.22
C GLY A 103 -26.31 -26.51 -0.64
N GLU A 104 -26.27 -26.06 -1.90
CA GLU A 104 -27.44 -26.04 -2.79
C GLU A 104 -27.63 -27.32 -3.64
N ALA A 105 -26.79 -28.34 -3.43
CA ALA A 105 -26.82 -29.60 -4.19
C ALA A 105 -27.37 -30.81 -3.38
N ALA A 106 -28.28 -30.60 -2.43
CA ALA A 106 -28.87 -31.65 -1.59
C ALA A 106 -30.41 -31.70 -1.70
#